data_AF-A0A0B4GME9-F1
#
_entry.id   AF-A0A0B4GME9-F1
#
_cell.length_a   1.000
_cell.length_b   1.000
_cell.length_c   1.000
_cell.angle_alpha   90.00
_cell.angle_beta   90.00
_cell.angle_gamma   90.00
#
_symmetry.space_group_name_H-M   'P 1'
#
loop_
_entity.id
_entity.type
_entity.pdbx_description
1 polymer ?
#
loop_
_entity_poly.entity_id
_entity_poly.type
_entity_poly.pdbx_seq_one_letter_code
_entity_poly.pdbx_strand_id
1 'polypeptide(L)'
;MEPATSSPIFSPLDAADLELSGLLGPVEETGQRKCHKRRLHSWSDIFYKEIPLDIVMGSPEAAAAKAFVTIPSALISRATLCYLGFSELKVDEMWNEWSNWPGREIDINTGDLQGTFLAFILGHVKKENAYTDDDSEWRRCLDECGVSPSEQEKLMDPDFKEIRLSRSCVYWVTDTIEMRYAGLQDFQRASRQRERELQLERERL
;
A
#
# COMPACT_ATOMS: atom_id res chain seq x y z
N MET A 1 0.67 -12.37 24.56
CA MET A 1 0.86 -11.19 23.69
C MET A 1 0.08 -11.47 22.43
N GLU A 2 -1.14 -10.97 22.32
CA GLU A 2 -1.92 -11.18 21.09
C GLU A 2 -1.23 -10.41 19.94
N PRO A 3 -0.94 -11.07 18.81
CA PRO A 3 -0.41 -10.37 17.65
C PRO A 3 -1.43 -9.29 17.24
N ALA A 4 -0.95 -8.11 16.86
CA ALA A 4 -1.77 -7.08 16.26
C ALA A 4 -2.71 -7.73 15.22
N THR A 5 -4.01 -7.52 15.33
CA THR A 5 -5.00 -8.13 14.45
C THR A 5 -4.67 -7.76 13.01
N SER A 6 -4.11 -8.71 12.28
CA SER A 6 -3.76 -8.54 10.87
C SER A 6 -5.05 -8.23 10.10
N SER A 7 -5.08 -7.09 9.42
CA SER A 7 -6.20 -6.70 8.56
C SER A 7 -5.86 -7.11 7.12
N PRO A 8 -6.26 -8.31 6.66
CA PRO A 8 -5.84 -8.82 5.35
C PRO A 8 -6.42 -7.97 4.22
N ILE A 9 -5.64 -7.77 3.16
CA ILE A 9 -6.12 -7.03 1.98
C ILE A 9 -7.12 -7.87 1.18
N PHE A 10 -6.86 -9.16 1.00
CA PHE A 10 -7.83 -10.06 0.37
C PHE A 10 -8.60 -10.83 1.42
N SER A 11 -9.92 -10.83 1.32
CA SER A 11 -10.79 -11.66 2.16
C SER A 11 -10.56 -13.15 1.83
N PRO A 12 -10.69 -14.07 2.81
CA PRO A 12 -10.17 -15.44 2.67
C PRO A 12 -10.75 -16.22 1.48
N LEU A 13 -12.03 -16.07 1.18
CA LEU A 13 -12.68 -16.78 0.08
C LEU A 13 -12.29 -16.19 -1.28
N ASP A 14 -12.26 -14.86 -1.39
CA ASP A 14 -11.77 -14.19 -2.60
C ASP A 14 -10.29 -14.52 -2.85
N ALA A 15 -9.46 -14.53 -1.80
CA ALA A 15 -8.06 -14.90 -1.91
C ALA A 15 -7.87 -16.32 -2.46
N ALA A 16 -8.61 -17.30 -1.92
CA ALA A 16 -8.55 -18.68 -2.38
C ALA A 16 -9.01 -18.85 -3.84
N ASP A 17 -10.07 -18.15 -4.25
CA ASP A 17 -10.57 -18.17 -5.62
C ASP A 17 -9.55 -17.59 -6.62
N LEU A 18 -8.95 -16.45 -6.26
CA LEU A 18 -7.93 -15.79 -7.09
C LEU A 18 -6.63 -16.59 -7.15
N GLU A 19 -6.23 -17.26 -6.06
CA GLU A 19 -5.09 -18.17 -6.03
C GLU A 19 -5.33 -19.37 -6.95
N LEU A 20 -6.50 -20.00 -6.87
CA LEU A 20 -6.90 -21.11 -7.73
C LEU A 20 -6.87 -20.71 -9.21
N SER A 21 -7.26 -19.47 -9.51
CA SER A 21 -7.27 -18.90 -10.86
C SER A 21 -5.90 -18.37 -11.32
N GLY A 22 -4.85 -18.44 -10.50
CA GLY A 22 -3.51 -17.91 -10.82
C GLY A 22 -3.44 -16.37 -10.87
N LEU A 23 -4.48 -15.67 -10.41
CA LEU A 23 -4.59 -14.21 -10.39
C LEU A 23 -4.00 -13.58 -9.12
N LEU A 24 -3.70 -14.40 -8.12
CA LEU A 24 -3.08 -13.99 -6.87
C LEU A 24 -1.98 -15.00 -6.48
N GLY A 25 -0.77 -14.49 -6.25
CA GLY A 25 0.40 -15.31 -5.91
C GLY A 25 0.49 -15.59 -4.42
N PRO A 26 1.36 -16.52 -3.98
CA PRO A 26 1.56 -16.82 -2.56
C PRO A 26 2.09 -15.59 -1.80
N VAL A 27 1.92 -15.59 -0.48
CA VAL A 27 2.53 -14.58 0.40
C VAL A 27 4.01 -14.94 0.59
N GLU A 28 4.88 -14.01 0.22
CA GLU A 28 6.33 -14.11 0.39
C GLU A 28 6.73 -13.86 1.86
N GLU A 29 7.96 -14.23 2.24
CA GLU A 29 8.48 -14.02 3.60
C GLU A 29 8.46 -12.55 4.04
N THR A 30 8.55 -11.64 3.07
CA THR A 30 8.48 -10.19 3.28
C THR A 30 7.06 -9.69 3.60
N GLY A 31 6.05 -10.56 3.57
CA GLY A 31 4.63 -10.24 3.77
C GLY A 31 3.96 -9.63 2.53
N GLN A 32 4.62 -9.64 1.38
CA GLN A 32 4.10 -9.17 0.10
C GLN A 32 3.57 -10.33 -0.75
N ARG A 33 2.77 -10.01 -1.78
CA ARG A 33 2.30 -10.98 -2.78
C ARG A 33 2.01 -10.29 -4.10
N LYS A 34 2.06 -11.05 -5.19
CA LYS A 34 1.68 -10.56 -6.53
C LYS A 34 0.17 -10.67 -6.73
N CYS A 35 -0.45 -9.65 -7.30
CA CYS A 35 -1.86 -9.62 -7.68
C CYS A 35 -2.01 -9.14 -9.12
N HIS A 36 -2.89 -9.80 -9.87
CA HIS A 36 -3.25 -9.38 -11.21
C HIS A 36 -3.96 -8.03 -11.19
N LYS A 37 -3.54 -7.08 -12.04
CA LYS A 37 -4.03 -5.69 -12.00
C LYS A 37 -5.54 -5.57 -12.13
N ARG A 38 -6.18 -6.44 -12.90
CA ARG A 38 -7.65 -6.51 -13.05
C ARG A 38 -8.41 -6.89 -11.76
N ARG A 39 -7.72 -7.31 -10.70
CA ARG A 39 -8.31 -7.76 -9.43
C ARG A 39 -7.99 -6.85 -8.25
N LEU A 40 -7.36 -5.71 -8.50
CA LEU A 40 -7.00 -4.75 -7.47
C LEU A 40 -8.23 -4.04 -6.89
N HIS A 41 -8.96 -3.25 -7.68
CA HIS A 41 -10.07 -2.41 -7.24
C HIS A 41 -11.29 -2.54 -8.16
N SER A 42 -12.41 -1.89 -7.81
CA SER A 42 -13.70 -1.99 -8.52
C SER A 42 -13.66 -1.57 -9.99
N TRP A 43 -12.73 -0.67 -10.35
CA TRP A 43 -12.57 -0.17 -11.72
C TRP A 43 -11.48 -0.91 -12.51
N SER A 44 -10.82 -1.90 -11.91
CA SER A 44 -9.67 -2.54 -12.52
C SER A 44 -9.98 -3.27 -13.83
N ASP A 45 -11.18 -3.84 -13.97
CA ASP A 45 -11.61 -4.47 -15.22
C ASP A 45 -11.81 -3.46 -16.36
N ILE A 46 -12.01 -2.17 -16.05
CA ILE A 46 -12.11 -1.10 -17.05
C ILE A 46 -10.72 -0.58 -17.41
N PHE A 47 -9.90 -0.24 -16.41
CA PHE A 47 -8.56 0.34 -16.64
C PHE A 47 -7.56 -0.64 -17.24
N TYR A 48 -7.70 -1.93 -16.92
CA TYR A 48 -6.77 -2.96 -17.35
C TYR A 48 -7.42 -3.99 -18.27
N LYS A 49 -8.50 -3.60 -18.97
CA LYS A 49 -9.28 -4.49 -19.86
C LYS A 49 -8.42 -5.21 -20.91
N GLU A 50 -7.34 -4.57 -21.36
CA GLU A 50 -6.41 -5.10 -22.37
C GLU A 50 -5.50 -6.21 -21.83
N ILE A 51 -5.43 -6.40 -20.51
CA ILE A 51 -4.65 -7.47 -19.89
C ILE A 51 -5.54 -8.72 -19.76
N PRO A 52 -5.22 -9.83 -20.45
CA PRO A 52 -6.00 -11.06 -20.36
C PRO A 52 -5.96 -11.66 -18.94
N LEU A 53 -7.05 -12.29 -18.50
CA LEU A 53 -7.12 -12.94 -17.18
C LEU A 53 -6.51 -14.35 -17.17
N ASP A 54 -6.31 -14.96 -18.33
CA ASP A 54 -5.67 -16.27 -18.50
C ASP A 54 -4.13 -16.16 -18.63
N ILE A 55 -3.58 -14.96 -18.43
CA ILE A 55 -2.14 -14.72 -18.48
C ILE A 55 -1.42 -15.39 -17.30
N VAL A 56 -0.41 -16.19 -17.60
CA VAL A 56 0.30 -16.99 -16.59
C VAL A 56 1.28 -16.12 -15.79
N MET A 57 1.15 -16.14 -14.47
CA MET A 57 2.05 -15.41 -13.58
C MET A 57 3.52 -15.85 -13.79
N GLY A 58 4.40 -14.88 -14.00
CA GLY A 58 5.83 -15.12 -14.23
C GLY A 58 6.20 -15.43 -15.68
N SER A 59 5.23 -15.49 -16.61
CA SER A 59 5.52 -15.66 -18.03
C SER A 59 6.11 -14.38 -18.66
N PRO A 60 6.83 -14.48 -19.79
CA PRO A 60 7.31 -13.32 -20.54
C PRO A 60 6.18 -12.36 -20.95
N GLU A 61 5.01 -12.90 -21.30
CA GLU A 61 3.82 -12.13 -21.67
C GLU A 61 3.31 -11.33 -20.47
N ALA A 62 3.25 -11.94 -19.29
CA ALA A 62 2.85 -11.26 -18.05
C ALA A 62 3.80 -10.11 -17.70
N ALA A 63 5.10 -10.31 -17.92
CA ALA A 63 6.12 -9.27 -17.71
C ALA A 63 5.97 -8.12 -18.72
N ALA A 64 5.81 -8.43 -20.01
CA ALA A 64 5.62 -7.44 -21.07
C ALA A 64 4.36 -6.59 -20.86
N ALA A 65 3.25 -7.22 -20.47
CA ALA A 65 2.00 -6.54 -20.16
C ALA A 65 2.00 -5.82 -18.79
N LYS A 66 3.04 -6.03 -17.97
CA LYS A 66 3.07 -5.61 -16.55
C LYS A 66 1.78 -6.05 -15.83
N ALA A 67 1.35 -7.29 -16.06
CA ALA A 67 0.04 -7.81 -15.67
C ALA A 67 -0.16 -7.89 -14.15
N PHE A 68 0.93 -8.10 -13.42
CA PHE A 68 0.91 -8.25 -11.96
C PHE A 68 1.60 -7.07 -11.27
N VAL A 69 1.10 -6.75 -10.08
CA VAL A 69 1.73 -5.80 -9.16
C VAL A 69 1.99 -6.49 -7.82
N THR A 70 3.09 -6.12 -7.17
CA THR A 70 3.40 -6.58 -5.81
C THR A 70 2.74 -5.64 -4.80
N ILE A 71 1.98 -6.20 -3.87
CA ILE A 71 1.28 -5.48 -2.80
C ILE A 71 1.46 -6.19 -1.47
N PRO A 72 1.35 -5.50 -0.33
CA PRO A 72 1.30 -6.16 0.97
C PRO A 72 0.12 -7.13 1.06
N SER A 73 0.25 -8.16 1.89
CA SER A 73 -0.83 -9.10 2.20
C SER A 73 -1.83 -8.57 3.23
N ALA A 74 -1.42 -7.61 4.07
CA ALA A 74 -2.23 -7.02 5.13
C ALA A 74 -2.00 -5.51 5.23
N LEU A 75 -3.07 -4.75 5.51
CA LEU A 75 -3.05 -3.28 5.64
C LEU A 75 -2.15 -2.79 6.77
N ILE A 76 -2.09 -3.52 7.88
CA ILE A 76 -1.26 -3.20 9.04
C ILE A 76 -0.10 -4.20 9.06
N SER A 77 1.01 -3.83 8.44
CA SER A 77 2.18 -4.69 8.32
C SER A 77 3.45 -3.90 8.01
N ARG A 78 4.61 -4.49 8.30
CA ARG A 78 5.91 -3.99 7.83
C ARG A 78 5.94 -3.84 6.30
N ALA A 79 5.35 -4.79 5.59
CA ALA A 79 5.23 -4.77 4.13
C ALA A 79 4.46 -3.54 3.62
N THR A 80 3.43 -3.09 4.34
CA THR A 80 2.71 -1.86 3.99
C THR A 80 3.60 -0.64 4.10
N LEU A 81 4.41 -0.51 5.16
CA LEU A 81 5.33 0.62 5.29
C LEU A 81 6.32 0.67 4.11
N CYS A 82 6.87 -0.46 3.69
CA CYS A 82 7.68 -0.54 2.47
C CYS A 82 6.90 -0.09 1.22
N TYR A 83 5.67 -0.57 1.05
CA TYR A 83 4.82 -0.23 -0.09
C TYR A 83 4.49 1.27 -0.17
N LEU A 84 4.33 1.92 0.99
CA LEU A 84 4.11 3.37 1.09
C LEU A 84 5.34 4.19 0.70
N GLY A 85 6.50 3.56 0.58
CA GLY A 85 7.71 4.16 0.01
C GLY A 85 8.81 4.50 1.00
N PHE A 86 8.67 4.08 2.25
CA PHE A 86 9.69 4.28 3.29
C PHE A 86 10.92 3.39 3.07
N SER A 87 12.08 3.90 3.48
CA SER A 87 13.34 3.14 3.55
C SER A 87 13.26 2.02 4.59
N GLU A 88 14.06 0.97 4.43
CA GLU A 88 14.10 -0.15 5.38
C GLU A 88 14.42 0.31 6.80
N LEU A 89 15.36 1.25 6.96
CA LEU A 89 15.70 1.84 8.25
C LEU A 89 14.48 2.48 8.93
N LYS A 90 13.72 3.29 8.18
CA LYS A 90 12.52 3.95 8.68
C LYS A 90 11.40 2.96 8.97
N VAL A 91 11.25 1.95 8.11
CA VAL A 91 10.31 0.86 8.29
C VAL A 91 10.59 0.10 9.59
N ASP A 92 11.85 -0.21 9.89
CA ASP A 92 12.23 -0.92 11.11
C ASP A 92 11.99 -0.07 12.36
N GLU A 93 12.34 1.22 12.32
CA GLU A 93 12.03 2.18 13.39
C GLU A 93 10.51 2.20 13.69
N MET A 94 9.70 2.48 12.68
CA MET A 94 8.25 2.60 12.81
C MET A 94 7.59 1.29 13.21
N TRP A 95 8.04 0.16 12.66
CA TRP A 95 7.46 -1.15 12.97
C TRP A 95 7.80 -1.59 14.40
N ASN A 96 9.02 -1.31 14.87
CA ASN A 96 9.41 -1.56 16.26
C ASN A 96 8.59 -0.70 17.22
N GLU A 97 8.37 0.57 16.90
CA GLU A 97 7.53 1.46 17.71
C GLU A 97 6.07 0.98 17.73
N TRP A 98 5.46 0.74 16.56
CA TRP A 98 4.09 0.25 16.45
C TRP A 98 3.86 -1.10 17.15
N SER A 99 4.84 -2.01 17.07
CA SER A 99 4.73 -3.34 17.66
C SER A 99 4.79 -3.30 19.19
N ASN A 100 5.55 -2.35 19.75
CA ASN A 100 5.74 -2.17 21.19
C ASN A 100 4.85 -1.07 21.80
N TRP A 101 4.03 -0.41 20.99
CA TRP A 101 3.16 0.68 21.44
C TRP A 101 2.16 0.17 22.50
N PRO A 102 2.25 0.66 23.75
CA PRO A 102 1.46 0.13 24.87
C PRO A 102 -0.02 0.53 24.79
N GLY A 103 -0.35 1.61 24.08
CA GLY A 103 -1.71 2.13 23.93
C GLY A 103 -2.40 1.70 22.64
N ARG A 104 -2.69 0.40 22.45
CA ARG A 104 -3.77 -0.03 21.50
C ARG A 104 -5.15 0.29 22.09
N GLU A 105 -5.25 1.41 22.80
CA GLU A 105 -6.39 1.76 23.63
C GLU A 105 -7.34 2.63 22.81
N ILE A 106 -8.55 2.12 22.67
CA ILE A 106 -9.73 2.94 22.38
C ILE A 106 -9.71 4.08 23.41
N ASP A 107 -9.84 5.33 22.98
CA ASP A 107 -10.05 6.44 23.89
C ASP A 107 -11.31 6.17 24.70
N ILE A 108 -11.12 5.85 25.98
CA ILE A 108 -12.17 5.49 26.93
C ILE A 108 -13.24 6.58 27.11
N ASN A 109 -12.99 7.81 26.69
CA ASN A 109 -13.96 8.91 26.75
C ASN A 109 -14.80 9.04 25.48
N THR A 110 -14.30 8.59 24.32
CA THR A 110 -14.95 8.79 23.01
C THR A 110 -15.35 7.50 22.30
N GLY A 111 -14.73 6.36 22.66
CA GLY A 111 -14.91 5.09 21.96
C GLY A 111 -14.16 5.00 20.62
N ASP A 112 -13.38 6.01 20.26
CA ASP A 112 -12.60 6.05 19.02
C ASP A 112 -11.19 5.47 19.21
N LEU A 113 -10.61 4.88 18.17
CA LEU A 113 -9.22 4.44 18.17
C LEU A 113 -8.29 5.64 18.43
N GLN A 114 -7.43 5.56 19.46
CA GLN A 114 -6.26 6.44 19.55
C GLN A 114 -5.33 6.13 18.36
N GLY A 115 -5.51 6.86 17.25
CA GLY A 115 -4.66 6.81 16.07
C GLY A 115 -4.88 5.59 15.17
N THR A 116 -5.37 5.80 13.95
CA THR A 116 -5.32 4.76 12.91
C THR A 116 -3.85 4.47 12.54
N PHE A 117 -3.57 3.31 11.93
CA PHE A 117 -2.21 3.01 11.43
C PHE A 117 -1.71 4.10 10.47
N LEU A 118 -2.60 4.67 9.64
CA LEU A 118 -2.27 5.82 8.79
C LEU A 118 -1.93 7.08 9.60
N ALA A 119 -2.71 7.40 10.63
CA ALA A 119 -2.41 8.56 11.48
C ALA A 119 -1.07 8.41 12.22
N PHE A 120 -0.75 7.19 12.68
CA PHE A 120 0.56 6.85 13.22
C PHE A 120 1.67 7.08 12.18
N ILE A 121 1.51 6.56 10.96
CA ILE A 121 2.47 6.74 9.86
C ILE A 121 2.71 8.22 9.56
N LEU A 122 1.64 9.00 9.41
CA LEU A 122 1.73 10.42 9.10
C LEU A 122 2.37 11.22 10.24
N GLY A 123 2.25 10.75 11.49
CA GLY A 123 2.95 11.31 12.65
C GLY A 123 4.48 11.22 12.55
N HIS A 124 5.02 10.24 11.82
CA HIS A 124 6.47 10.08 11.59
C HIS A 124 7.02 10.89 10.43
N VAL A 125 6.16 11.51 9.61
CA VAL A 125 6.61 12.40 8.53
C VAL A 125 7.05 13.72 9.14
N LYS A 126 8.19 14.25 8.67
CA LYS A 126 8.72 15.54 9.11
C LYS A 126 7.68 16.66 8.91
N LYS A 127 7.61 17.60 9.85
CA LYS A 127 6.69 18.76 9.78
C LYS A 127 7.27 20.00 9.08
N GLU A 128 8.59 20.17 9.04
CA GLU A 128 9.22 21.35 8.42
C GLU A 128 9.48 21.13 6.93
N ASN A 129 9.19 22.16 6.13
CA ASN A 129 9.10 22.08 4.68
C ASN A 129 10.35 22.60 3.97
N ALA A 130 10.67 22.01 2.81
CA ALA A 130 11.37 22.68 1.73
C ALA A 130 10.35 23.27 0.74
N TYR A 131 10.51 24.56 0.39
CA TYR A 131 9.70 25.30 -0.59
C TYR A 131 10.53 25.80 -1.78
N THR A 132 11.77 25.32 -1.90
CA THR A 132 12.76 25.88 -2.81
C THR A 132 12.86 25.05 -4.08
N ASP A 133 13.48 25.62 -5.12
CA ASP A 133 13.86 24.87 -6.33
C ASP A 133 15.26 24.22 -6.18
N ASP A 134 15.78 24.11 -4.96
CA ASP A 134 17.07 23.47 -4.72
C ASP A 134 16.86 21.96 -4.52
N ASP A 135 17.27 21.18 -5.51
CA ASP A 135 17.18 19.72 -5.48
C ASP A 135 17.91 19.11 -4.28
N SER A 136 18.96 19.75 -3.76
CA SER A 136 19.69 19.29 -2.56
C SER A 136 18.83 19.44 -1.31
N GLU A 137 18.07 20.54 -1.20
CA GLU A 137 17.15 20.76 -0.08
C GLU A 137 15.95 19.80 -0.14
N TRP A 138 15.47 19.49 -1.35
CA TRP A 138 14.45 18.47 -1.55
C TRP A 138 14.92 17.09 -1.13
N ARG A 139 16.09 16.66 -1.60
CA ARG A 139 16.66 15.34 -1.24
C ARG A 139 16.86 15.23 0.27
N ARG A 140 17.40 16.26 0.91
CA ARG A 140 17.51 16.31 2.38
C ARG A 140 16.14 16.20 3.06
N CYS A 141 15.13 16.90 2.57
CA CYS A 141 13.77 16.79 3.11
C CYS A 141 13.19 15.37 2.97
N LEU A 142 13.38 14.72 1.82
CA LEU A 142 12.92 13.35 1.58
C LEU A 142 13.65 12.33 2.48
N ASP A 143 14.97 12.50 2.66
CA ASP A 143 15.78 11.72 3.59
C ASP A 143 15.27 11.86 5.03
N GLU A 144 15.00 13.08 5.48
CA GLU A 144 14.47 13.36 6.82
C GLU A 144 13.04 12.81 7.02
N CYS A 145 12.25 12.70 5.94
CA CYS A 145 10.96 12.00 5.96
C CYS A 145 11.12 10.46 5.94
N GLY A 146 12.33 9.94 5.74
CA GLY A 146 12.63 8.51 5.69
C GLY A 146 12.20 7.84 4.38
N VAL A 147 12.02 8.60 3.30
CA VAL A 147 11.65 8.09 1.97
C VAL A 147 12.80 7.26 1.38
N SER A 148 12.48 6.09 0.83
CA SER A 148 13.49 5.21 0.21
C SER A 148 14.13 5.85 -1.02
N PRO A 149 15.43 5.56 -1.31
CA PRO A 149 16.11 6.15 -2.46
C PRO A 149 15.37 5.95 -3.80
N SER A 150 14.78 4.78 -4.02
CA SER A 150 14.03 4.48 -5.25
C SER A 150 12.76 5.32 -5.39
N GLU A 151 12.14 5.71 -4.30
CA GLU A 151 10.98 6.61 -4.29
C GLU A 151 11.38 8.06 -4.39
N GLN A 152 12.53 8.44 -3.85
CA GLN A 152 13.10 9.77 -4.06
C GLN A 152 13.35 10.02 -5.55
N GLU A 153 13.92 9.06 -6.28
CA GLU A 153 14.14 9.22 -7.73
C GLU A 153 12.83 9.42 -8.51
N LYS A 154 11.73 8.78 -8.10
CA LYS A 154 10.42 8.98 -8.73
C LYS A 154 9.84 10.36 -8.43
N LEU A 155 9.97 10.82 -7.19
CA LEU A 155 9.49 12.14 -6.78
C LEU A 155 10.34 13.26 -7.39
N MET A 156 11.64 13.03 -7.58
CA MET A 156 12.61 14.00 -8.11
C MET A 156 12.77 13.93 -9.63
N ASP A 157 11.99 13.11 -10.32
CA ASP A 157 12.04 12.95 -11.77
C ASP A 157 11.87 14.33 -12.46
N PRO A 158 12.84 14.74 -13.31
CA PRO A 158 12.80 16.04 -13.98
C PRO A 158 11.53 16.28 -14.80
N ASP A 159 10.93 15.23 -15.37
CA ASP A 159 9.72 15.34 -16.20
C ASP A 159 8.50 15.79 -15.36
N PHE A 160 8.55 15.59 -14.05
CA PHE A 160 7.51 16.00 -13.11
C PHE A 160 7.91 17.21 -12.25
N LYS A 161 8.99 17.93 -12.62
CA LYS A 161 9.50 19.09 -11.84
C LYS A 161 8.43 20.17 -11.60
N GLU A 162 7.64 20.53 -12.62
CA GLU A 162 6.59 21.54 -12.46
C GLU A 162 5.53 21.13 -11.44
N ILE A 163 5.12 19.85 -11.47
CA ILE A 163 4.18 19.28 -10.49
C ILE A 163 4.83 19.29 -9.12
N ARG A 164 6.06 18.77 -8.99
CA ARG A 164 6.84 18.76 -7.75
C ARG A 164 6.89 20.15 -7.11
N LEU A 165 7.16 21.21 -7.87
CA LEU A 165 7.26 22.58 -7.33
C LEU A 165 5.91 23.26 -7.05
N SER A 166 4.78 22.67 -7.42
CA SER A 166 3.46 23.25 -7.15
C SER A 166 3.03 23.15 -5.66
N ARG A 167 3.74 22.33 -4.87
CA ARG A 167 3.55 22.11 -3.44
C ARG A 167 4.89 21.84 -2.75
N SER A 168 4.90 21.78 -1.41
CA SER A 168 6.11 21.50 -0.65
C SER A 168 6.53 20.03 -0.72
N CYS A 169 7.79 19.75 -0.37
CA CYS A 169 8.30 18.38 -0.25
C CYS A 169 7.45 17.52 0.71
N VAL A 170 7.17 18.01 1.93
CA VAL A 170 6.35 17.26 2.91
C VAL A 170 4.94 17.02 2.37
N TYR A 171 4.34 18.00 1.67
CA TYR A 171 3.03 17.82 1.06
C TYR A 171 3.03 16.60 0.13
N TRP A 172 3.99 16.50 -0.79
CA TRP A 172 4.03 15.37 -1.73
C TRP A 172 4.33 14.03 -1.07
N VAL A 173 5.15 14.02 -0.01
CA VAL A 173 5.37 12.80 0.79
C VAL A 173 4.06 12.36 1.44
N THR A 174 3.37 13.27 2.14
CA THR A 174 2.07 13.00 2.78
C THR A 174 1.03 12.53 1.78
N ASP A 175 0.86 13.26 0.68
CA ASP A 175 -0.10 12.95 -0.38
C ASP A 175 0.16 11.58 -1.01
N THR A 176 1.43 11.25 -1.29
CA THR A 176 1.83 9.93 -1.81
C THR A 176 1.49 8.80 -0.83
N ILE A 177 1.76 8.98 0.45
CA ILE A 177 1.44 8.01 1.50
C ILE A 177 -0.07 7.80 1.60
N GLU A 178 -0.83 8.88 1.68
CA GLU A 178 -2.29 8.84 1.78
C GLU A 178 -2.91 8.17 0.56
N MET A 179 -2.50 8.56 -0.66
CA MET A 179 -2.98 7.96 -1.90
C MET A 179 -2.69 6.45 -1.97
N ARG A 180 -1.47 6.03 -1.65
CA ARG A 180 -1.11 4.59 -1.67
C ARG A 180 -1.87 3.80 -0.63
N TYR A 181 -2.03 4.35 0.57
CA TYR A 181 -2.77 3.69 1.65
C TYR A 181 -4.26 3.58 1.30
N ALA A 182 -4.87 4.64 0.76
CA ALA A 182 -6.24 4.63 0.26
C ALA A 182 -6.43 3.59 -0.85
N GLY A 183 -5.46 3.45 -1.76
CA GLY A 183 -5.45 2.41 -2.78
C GLY A 183 -5.51 0.99 -2.18
N LEU A 184 -4.73 0.70 -1.14
CA LEU A 184 -4.80 -0.59 -0.45
C LEU A 184 -6.17 -0.81 0.22
N GLN A 185 -6.77 0.24 0.79
CA GLN A 185 -8.12 0.16 1.36
C GLN A 185 -9.18 -0.10 0.27
N ASP A 186 -9.03 0.49 -0.91
CA ASP A 186 -9.87 0.18 -2.08
C ASP A 186 -9.71 -1.27 -2.51
N PHE A 187 -8.50 -1.82 -2.44
CA PHE A 187 -8.28 -3.23 -2.76
C PHE A 187 -9.01 -4.15 -1.79
N GLN A 188 -8.96 -3.80 -0.50
CA GLN A 188 -9.70 -4.52 0.53
C GLN A 188 -11.22 -4.42 0.35
N ARG A 189 -11.75 -3.24 -0.02
CA ARG A 189 -13.17 -3.07 -0.33
C ARG A 189 -13.60 -3.93 -1.52
N ALA A 190 -12.81 -3.94 -2.59
CA ALA A 190 -13.09 -4.73 -3.78
C ALA A 190 -13.04 -6.24 -3.52
N SER A 191 -12.07 -6.69 -2.72
CA SER A 191 -11.99 -8.10 -2.31
C SER A 191 -13.20 -8.54 -1.48
N ARG A 192 -13.61 -7.74 -0.49
CA ARG A 192 -14.83 -8.01 0.29
C ARG A 192 -16.09 -8.06 -0.59
N GLN A 193 -16.15 -7.24 -1.64
CA GLN A 193 -17.26 -7.28 -2.59
C GLN A 193 -17.30 -8.61 -3.35
N ARG A 194 -16.16 -9.04 -3.92
CA ARG A 194 -16.07 -10.33 -4.63
C ARG A 194 -16.36 -11.52 -3.71
N GLU A 195 -15.88 -11.48 -2.47
CA GLU A 195 -16.20 -12.53 -1.49
C GLU A 195 -17.71 -12.65 -1.23
N ARG A 196 -18.42 -11.52 -1.10
CA ARG A 196 -19.89 -11.53 -0.97
C ARG A 196 -20.57 -12.14 -2.20
N GLU A 197 -20.06 -11.85 -3.40
CA GLU A 197 -20.58 -12.43 -4.64
C GLU A 197 -20.37 -13.96 -4.68
N LEU A 198 -19.18 -14.43 -4.30
CA LEU A 198 -18.87 -15.86 -4.21
C LEU A 198 -19.73 -16.59 -3.16
N GLN A 199 -20.01 -15.96 -2.03
CA GLN A 199 -20.90 -16.51 -0.99
C GLN A 199 -22.33 -16.68 -1.53
N LEU A 200 -22.86 -15.64 -2.19
CA LEU A 200 -24.20 -15.69 -2.79
C LEU A 200 -24.32 -16.73 -3.90
N GLU A 201 -23.27 -16.94 -4.69
CA GLU A 201 -23.25 -17.99 -5.71
C GLU A 201 -23.26 -19.39 -5.11
N ARG A 202 -22.50 -19.61 -4.02
CA ARG A 202 -22.50 -20.87 -3.28
C ARG A 202 -23.83 -21.21 -2.62
N GLU A 203 -24.58 -20.21 -2.17
CA GLU A 203 -25.93 -20.40 -1.59
C GLU A 203 -27.01 -20.72 -2.63
N ARG A 204 -26.74 -20.46 -3.92
CA ARG A 204 -27.67 -20.73 -5.03
C ARG A 204 -27.49 -22.11 -5.65
N LEU A 205 -26.40 -22.82 -5.34
CA LEU A 205 -26.06 -24.16 -5.82
C LEU A 205 -26.51 -25.23 -4.81
#